data_AF-A0A964JSP5-F1
#
_entry.id   AF-A0A964JSP5-F1
#
_cell.length_a   1.000
_cell.length_b   1.000
_cell.length_c   1.000
_cell.angle_alpha   90.00
_cell.angle_beta   90.00
_cell.angle_gamma   90.00
#
_symmetry.space_group_name_H-M   'P 1'
#
loop_
_entity.id
_entity.type
_entity.pdbx_description
1 polymer ?
#
loop_
_entity_poly.entity_id
_entity_poly.type
_entity_poly.pdbx_seq_one_letter_code
_entity_poly.pdbx_strand_id
1 'polypeptide(L)'
;MSGRWALFVASGLLACSVQSPEAPAGPPKSVHSKPAPSAGPGASATSSEAPAAPGDYPPADRVFFDGGVVYGADGDALWAQSASPGAPLLWRVSGEGVVTHLVSGRVGKDVGLFVVRGLGRGHLEAALTLSLLDPKTGLGRELFRHRGERNEAMTVALADVDRDGVDDLAFSYFASKYFVRTRHLTAQGGETEGPDIRMASSRVYADLDGDGRRDEVLGRVYGDAKELPGDLRIDLGRGFEPVLTQGGVKSMLVMPMPGGKRDEVFFCDGWVANYGKEARARLKRLRYVGGKSKVDEVGASSSEFTFFSLSAVDTDGDGEPEIVAQGDKQVTVFRRAESAPFEARVVGRIDAVLNTAVGRTVNGEAVVFVPGRASVTTIPLRSQ
;
A
#
# COMPACT_ATOMS: atom_id res chain seq x y z
N MET A 1 44.39 35.39 -15.73
CA MET A 1 43.42 34.63 -16.55
C MET A 1 42.21 34.34 -15.67
N SER A 2 41.40 35.30 -15.20
CA SER A 2 40.55 36.29 -15.87
C SER A 2 39.57 35.68 -16.89
N GLY A 3 38.34 35.44 -16.45
CA GLY A 3 37.21 35.01 -17.27
C GLY A 3 35.88 35.12 -16.52
N ARG A 4 35.49 36.35 -16.18
CA ARG A 4 34.10 36.72 -15.85
C ARG A 4 33.24 36.66 -17.11
N TRP A 5 32.00 36.18 -17.01
CA TRP A 5 30.88 36.68 -17.81
C TRP A 5 29.60 36.69 -16.98
N ALA A 6 28.73 37.61 -17.35
CA ALA A 6 27.77 38.30 -16.52
C ALA A 6 26.31 37.89 -16.81
N LEU A 7 25.51 38.23 -15.80
CA LEU A 7 24.06 38.41 -15.75
C LEU A 7 23.45 39.09 -16.99
N PHE A 8 22.27 38.60 -17.42
CA PHE A 8 21.19 39.42 -17.97
C PHE A 8 19.84 38.94 -17.41
N VAL A 9 19.05 39.90 -16.95
CA VAL A 9 17.67 39.79 -16.46
C VAL A 9 16.73 40.18 -17.60
N ALA A 10 15.62 39.47 -17.78
CA ALA A 10 14.39 40.07 -18.30
C ALA A 10 13.15 39.27 -17.87
N SER A 11 12.21 40.03 -17.31
CA SER A 11 10.94 39.64 -16.74
C SER A 11 9.92 39.18 -17.79
N GLY A 12 9.06 38.24 -17.40
CA GLY A 12 7.86 37.85 -18.14
C GLY A 12 6.81 37.29 -17.20
N LEU A 13 6.05 38.17 -16.54
CA LEU A 13 4.78 37.84 -15.90
C LEU A 13 3.80 37.36 -16.98
N LEU A 14 3.39 36.09 -16.92
CA LEU A 14 2.10 35.66 -17.47
C LEU A 14 1.23 35.18 -16.31
N ALA A 15 0.28 36.05 -15.94
CA ALA A 15 -0.85 35.67 -15.10
C ALA A 15 -1.80 34.82 -15.94
N CYS A 16 -1.75 33.50 -15.79
CA CYS A 16 -2.86 32.64 -16.20
C CYS A 16 -3.92 32.66 -15.10
N SER A 17 -4.93 33.51 -15.29
CA SER A 17 -6.22 33.38 -14.62
C SER A 17 -6.85 32.07 -15.09
N VAL A 18 -6.82 31.05 -14.23
CA VAL A 18 -7.65 29.85 -14.39
C VAL A 18 -8.99 30.16 -13.77
N GLN A 19 -9.98 30.46 -14.60
CA GLN A 19 -11.38 30.48 -14.20
C GLN A 19 -11.78 29.05 -13.81
N SER A 20 -12.19 28.89 -12.55
CA SER A 20 -12.87 27.69 -12.07
C SER A 20 -14.14 27.46 -12.90
N PRO A 21 -14.39 26.25 -13.44
CA PRO A 21 -15.69 25.95 -14.00
C PRO A 21 -16.72 25.89 -12.87
N GLU A 22 -17.77 26.71 -12.99
CA GLU A 22 -18.96 26.67 -12.15
C GLU A 22 -19.51 25.24 -12.07
N ALA A 23 -19.68 24.76 -10.84
CA ALA A 23 -20.40 23.53 -10.58
C ALA A 23 -21.89 23.72 -10.93
N PRO A 24 -22.54 22.80 -11.67
CA PRO A 24 -23.97 22.85 -11.85
C PRO A 24 -24.67 22.57 -10.51
N ALA A 25 -25.31 23.60 -9.97
CA ALA A 25 -26.20 23.53 -8.82
C ALA A 25 -27.45 22.73 -9.19
N GLY A 26 -27.50 21.47 -8.73
CA GLY A 26 -28.73 20.70 -8.63
C GLY A 26 -28.98 20.36 -7.15
N PRO A 27 -30.13 20.72 -6.56
CA PRO A 27 -30.39 20.38 -5.16
C PRO A 27 -30.58 18.86 -5.02
N PRO A 28 -30.01 18.22 -3.98
CA PRO A 28 -30.30 16.83 -3.71
C PRO A 28 -31.76 16.68 -3.27
N LYS A 29 -32.46 15.73 -3.91
CA LYS A 29 -33.80 15.29 -3.48
C LYS A 29 -33.71 14.79 -2.04
N SER A 30 -34.57 15.31 -1.17
CA SER A 30 -34.71 14.87 0.21
C SER A 30 -35.12 13.40 0.25
N VAL A 31 -34.25 12.56 0.81
CA VAL A 31 -34.61 11.20 1.20
C VAL A 31 -35.06 11.28 2.65
N HIS A 32 -36.32 10.91 2.90
CA HIS A 32 -36.84 10.75 4.25
C HIS A 32 -36.02 9.71 5.02
N SER A 33 -35.16 10.17 5.93
CA SER A 33 -34.48 9.32 6.90
C SER A 33 -35.47 8.95 8.01
N LYS A 34 -35.74 7.65 8.14
CA LYS A 34 -36.40 7.05 9.30
C LYS A 34 -35.50 7.24 10.53
N PRO A 35 -36.02 7.64 11.71
CA PRO A 35 -35.19 7.79 12.90
C PRO A 35 -34.63 6.43 13.35
N ALA A 36 -33.33 6.38 13.57
CA ALA A 36 -32.67 5.25 14.22
C ALA A 36 -33.01 5.23 15.73
N PRO A 37 -33.16 4.05 16.34
CA PRO A 37 -33.40 3.95 17.78
C PRO A 37 -32.14 4.37 18.56
N SER A 38 -32.35 5.15 19.62
CA SER A 38 -31.31 5.60 20.54
C SER A 38 -30.73 4.41 21.32
N ALA A 39 -29.45 4.11 21.13
CA ALA A 39 -28.69 3.23 22.00
C ALA A 39 -28.13 4.04 23.17
N GLY A 40 -28.49 3.67 24.40
CA GLY A 40 -27.93 4.24 25.62
C GLY A 40 -26.49 3.79 25.88
N PRO A 41 -25.76 4.44 26.81
CA PRO A 41 -24.36 4.16 27.09
C PRO A 41 -24.25 2.85 27.89
N GLY A 42 -23.83 1.77 27.23
CA GLY A 42 -23.53 0.47 27.84
C GLY A 42 -22.03 0.29 28.01
N ALA A 43 -21.61 -0.02 29.24
CA ALA A 43 -20.23 -0.24 29.65
C ALA A 43 -19.48 -1.29 28.81
N SER A 44 -18.19 -1.03 28.57
CA SER A 44 -17.23 -1.96 27.98
C SER A 44 -17.16 -3.26 28.78
N ALA A 45 -17.79 -4.31 28.27
CA ALA A 45 -17.60 -5.68 28.73
C ALA A 45 -16.50 -6.33 27.89
N THR A 46 -15.41 -6.73 28.55
CA THR A 46 -14.44 -7.68 27.99
C THR A 46 -15.12 -9.04 27.88
N SER A 47 -15.66 -9.37 26.70
CA SER A 47 -16.20 -10.70 26.42
C SER A 47 -15.03 -11.68 26.19
N SER A 48 -14.89 -12.63 27.11
CA SER A 48 -14.08 -13.82 26.94
C SER A 48 -14.75 -14.73 25.91
N GLU A 49 -14.33 -14.65 24.64
CA GLU A 49 -14.73 -15.57 23.57
C GLU A 49 -14.22 -16.99 23.83
N ALA A 50 -15.06 -18.00 23.58
CA ALA A 50 -14.68 -19.42 23.65
C ALA A 50 -13.62 -19.74 22.57
N PRO A 51 -12.69 -20.69 22.82
CA PRO A 51 -11.62 -21.00 21.88
C PRO A 51 -12.18 -21.58 20.58
N ALA A 52 -11.74 -21.02 19.46
CA ALA A 52 -12.06 -21.50 18.12
C ALA A 52 -11.61 -22.95 17.91
N ALA A 53 -12.32 -23.68 17.06
CA ALA A 53 -11.86 -24.96 16.52
C ALA A 53 -10.45 -24.80 15.91
N PRO A 54 -9.62 -25.85 15.83
CA PRO A 54 -8.22 -25.75 15.42
C PRO A 54 -8.11 -25.43 13.93
N GLY A 55 -8.24 -24.16 13.59
CA GLY A 55 -7.57 -23.54 12.46
C GLY A 55 -6.25 -22.93 12.95
N ASP A 56 -5.27 -22.88 12.08
CA ASP A 56 -3.89 -22.47 12.43
C ASP A 56 -3.80 -21.03 12.94
N TYR A 57 -4.73 -20.18 12.48
CA TYR A 57 -4.81 -18.74 12.79
C TYR A 57 -6.29 -18.31 12.93
N PRO A 58 -6.61 -17.34 13.82
CA PRO A 58 -7.96 -16.80 13.96
C PRO A 58 -8.53 -16.25 12.66
N PRO A 59 -9.86 -16.04 12.58
CA PRO A 59 -10.48 -15.30 11.49
C PRO A 59 -9.86 -13.92 11.29
N ALA A 60 -9.79 -13.51 10.02
CA ALA A 60 -9.41 -12.16 9.65
C ALA A 60 -9.99 -11.81 8.27
N ASP A 61 -10.36 -10.55 8.09
CA ASP A 61 -10.68 -9.95 6.79
C ASP A 61 -9.41 -9.54 6.02
N ARG A 62 -8.30 -9.31 6.75
CA ARG A 62 -7.01 -8.87 6.21
C ARG A 62 -5.88 -9.51 7.01
N VAL A 63 -4.80 -9.86 6.33
CA VAL A 63 -3.59 -10.40 6.97
C VAL A 63 -2.39 -9.56 6.58
N PHE A 64 -1.47 -9.40 7.53
CA PHE A 64 -0.15 -8.79 7.35
C PHE A 64 0.90 -9.74 7.94
N PHE A 65 2.13 -9.63 7.46
CA PHE A 65 3.24 -10.43 7.95
C PHE A 65 4.47 -9.55 8.16
N ASP A 66 5.13 -9.72 9.30
CA ASP A 66 6.43 -9.12 9.55
C ASP A 66 7.26 -9.98 10.52
N GLY A 67 8.51 -10.24 10.17
CA GLY A 67 9.48 -10.84 11.10
C GLY A 67 9.07 -12.17 11.75
N GLY A 68 8.24 -12.98 11.09
CA GLY A 68 7.73 -14.23 11.67
C GLY A 68 6.49 -14.07 12.56
N VAL A 69 5.87 -12.89 12.56
CA VAL A 69 4.59 -12.60 13.19
C VAL A 69 3.53 -12.40 12.11
N VAL A 70 2.39 -13.05 12.28
CA VAL A 70 1.19 -12.85 11.49
C VAL A 70 0.28 -11.90 12.26
N TYR A 71 -0.13 -10.84 11.60
CA TYR A 71 -1.14 -9.91 12.11
C TYR A 71 -2.42 -10.10 11.33
N GLY A 72 -3.52 -10.39 12.00
CA GLY A 72 -4.82 -10.44 11.36
C GLY A 72 -5.73 -9.33 11.86
N ALA A 73 -6.49 -8.75 10.93
CA ALA A 73 -7.53 -7.79 11.24
C ALA A 73 -8.91 -8.35 10.93
N ASP A 74 -9.79 -8.30 11.92
CA ASP A 74 -11.20 -8.69 11.82
C ASP A 74 -12.05 -7.47 12.20
N GLY A 75 -12.56 -6.77 11.19
CA GLY A 75 -13.13 -5.44 11.38
C GLY A 75 -12.17 -4.48 12.09
N ASP A 76 -12.57 -4.07 13.30
CA ASP A 76 -11.85 -3.10 14.13
C ASP A 76 -10.83 -3.71 15.10
N ALA A 77 -10.81 -5.03 15.22
CA ALA A 77 -9.85 -5.77 16.01
C ALA A 77 -8.60 -6.09 15.19
N LEU A 78 -7.43 -5.88 15.79
CA LEU A 78 -6.13 -6.35 15.32
C LEU A 78 -5.62 -7.39 16.31
N TRP A 79 -5.18 -8.54 15.82
CA TRP A 79 -4.49 -9.54 16.63
C TRP A 79 -3.12 -9.84 16.05
N ALA A 80 -2.22 -10.34 16.91
CA ALA A 80 -0.89 -10.82 16.51
C ALA A 80 -0.67 -12.24 17.02
N GLN A 81 -0.06 -13.07 16.19
CA GLN A 81 0.27 -14.46 16.49
C GLN A 81 1.62 -14.79 15.84
N SER A 82 2.43 -15.65 16.46
CA SER A 82 3.60 -16.21 15.78
C SER A 82 3.17 -16.91 14.48
N ALA A 83 4.02 -16.92 13.46
CA ALA A 83 3.83 -17.65 12.20
C ALA A 83 3.98 -19.19 12.36
N SER A 84 3.65 -19.69 13.55
CA SER A 84 3.54 -21.11 13.86
C SER A 84 2.05 -21.42 13.96
N PRO A 85 1.52 -22.30 13.09
CA PRO A 85 0.20 -22.87 13.23
C PRO A 85 -0.16 -23.22 14.69
N GLY A 86 -1.31 -22.73 15.16
CA GLY A 86 -1.84 -23.03 16.49
C GLY A 86 -1.10 -22.35 17.66
N ALA A 87 -0.12 -21.47 17.40
CA ALA A 87 0.50 -20.69 18.46
C ALA A 87 -0.54 -19.82 19.21
N PRO A 88 -0.37 -19.56 20.51
CA PRO A 88 -1.26 -18.65 21.20
C PRO A 88 -1.17 -17.24 20.61
N LEU A 89 -2.28 -16.49 20.70
CA LEU A 89 -2.26 -15.06 20.41
C LEU A 89 -1.26 -14.35 21.33
N LEU A 90 -0.44 -13.49 20.74
CA LEU A 90 0.43 -12.58 21.49
C LEU A 90 -0.40 -11.48 22.15
N TRP A 91 -1.35 -10.91 21.40
CA TRP A 91 -2.30 -9.91 21.86
C TRP A 91 -3.44 -9.73 20.85
N ARG A 92 -4.51 -9.08 21.31
CA ARG A 92 -5.64 -8.59 20.49
C ARG A 92 -6.05 -7.23 21.01
N VAL A 93 -6.18 -6.25 20.11
CA VAL A 93 -6.58 -4.87 20.43
C VAL A 93 -7.61 -4.37 19.44
N SER A 94 -8.66 -3.70 19.94
CA SER A 94 -9.65 -3.03 19.10
C SER A 94 -9.42 -1.53 19.08
N GLY A 95 -9.84 -0.86 18.00
CA GLY A 95 -9.78 0.59 17.87
C GLY A 95 -10.93 1.13 17.03
N GLU A 96 -11.01 2.44 16.83
CA GLU A 96 -12.05 3.00 15.95
C GLU A 96 -11.71 2.72 14.47
N GLY A 97 -12.59 1.99 13.77
CA GLY A 97 -12.49 1.74 12.33
C GLY A 97 -11.71 0.48 11.96
N VAL A 98 -11.80 0.10 10.69
CA VAL A 98 -11.19 -1.13 10.18
C VAL A 98 -9.69 -0.92 9.96
N VAL A 99 -8.85 -1.86 10.39
CA VAL A 99 -7.40 -1.83 10.10
C VAL A 99 -7.18 -1.99 8.60
N THR A 100 -6.61 -1.00 7.95
CA THR A 100 -6.41 -0.97 6.49
C THR A 100 -4.97 -1.25 6.08
N HIS A 101 -4.02 -0.70 6.84
CA HIS A 101 -2.60 -0.78 6.55
C HIS A 101 -1.80 -0.92 7.84
N LEU A 102 -0.62 -1.49 7.69
CA LEU A 102 0.33 -1.72 8.77
C LEU A 102 1.74 -1.75 8.18
N VAL A 103 2.68 -1.09 8.86
CA VAL A 103 4.11 -1.24 8.61
C VAL A 103 4.83 -1.30 9.95
N SER A 104 5.85 -2.14 10.06
CA SER A 104 6.72 -2.17 11.22
C SER A 104 8.05 -1.50 10.89
N GLY A 105 8.69 -0.94 11.91
CA GLY A 105 10.05 -0.43 11.79
C GLY A 105 10.33 0.70 12.76
N ARG A 106 11.20 1.62 12.34
CA ARG A 106 11.68 2.73 13.16
C ARG A 106 11.44 4.07 12.46
N VAL A 107 10.97 5.05 13.23
CA VAL A 107 10.89 6.46 12.84
C VAL A 107 11.48 7.28 13.98
N GLY A 108 12.69 7.83 13.77
CA GLY A 108 13.46 8.47 14.84
C GLY A 108 13.67 7.54 16.05
N LYS A 109 13.12 7.93 17.20
CA LYS A 109 13.18 7.13 18.45
C LYS A 109 12.07 6.09 18.57
N ASP A 110 11.01 6.22 17.77
CA ASP A 110 9.85 5.35 17.84
C ASP A 110 10.16 4.06 17.07
N VAL A 111 10.00 2.91 17.73
CA VAL A 111 10.13 1.59 17.13
C VAL A 111 8.87 0.81 17.43
N GLY A 112 8.23 0.27 16.41
CA GLY A 112 7.04 -0.54 16.61
C GLY A 112 6.23 -0.74 15.34
N LEU A 113 4.92 -0.84 15.54
CA LEU A 113 3.94 -1.15 14.52
C LEU A 113 3.08 0.08 14.24
N PHE A 114 3.23 0.68 13.07
CA PHE A 114 2.42 1.80 12.62
C PHE A 114 1.15 1.26 11.96
N VAL A 115 0.02 1.40 12.65
CA VAL A 115 -1.26 0.83 12.24
C VAL A 115 -2.22 1.91 11.83
N VAL A 116 -2.83 1.76 10.65
CA VAL A 116 -3.82 2.68 10.13
C VAL A 116 -5.22 2.07 10.17
N ARG A 117 -6.17 2.77 10.79
CA ARG A 117 -7.59 2.42 10.81
C ARG A 117 -8.44 3.49 10.15
N GLY A 118 -9.61 3.11 9.64
CA GLY A 118 -10.54 4.07 9.08
C GLY A 118 -11.83 3.45 8.57
N LEU A 119 -12.38 4.07 7.54
CA LEU A 119 -13.59 3.65 6.85
C LEU A 119 -13.47 2.21 6.36
N GLY A 120 -14.48 1.42 6.65
CA GLY A 120 -14.60 0.04 6.18
C GLY A 120 -15.99 -0.54 6.43
N ARG A 121 -16.16 -1.83 6.12
CA ARG A 121 -17.43 -2.53 6.35
C ARG A 121 -17.81 -2.45 7.83
N GLY A 122 -19.03 -1.99 8.13
CA GLY A 122 -19.51 -1.80 9.51
C GLY A 122 -19.02 -0.52 10.20
N HIS A 123 -18.05 0.20 9.61
CA HIS A 123 -17.42 1.39 10.19
C HIS A 123 -17.37 2.55 9.18
N LEU A 124 -18.52 2.87 8.57
CA LEU A 124 -18.58 3.87 7.49
C LEU A 124 -18.28 5.30 7.96
N GLU A 125 -18.46 5.58 9.26
CA GLU A 125 -18.23 6.91 9.86
C GLU A 125 -16.97 6.98 10.72
N ALA A 126 -16.18 5.90 10.80
CA ALA A 126 -14.98 5.87 11.61
C ALA A 126 -13.98 6.95 11.15
N ALA A 127 -13.37 7.63 12.10
CA ALA A 127 -12.24 8.51 11.83
C ALA A 127 -11.08 7.70 11.25
N LEU A 128 -10.30 8.36 10.38
CA LEU A 128 -9.02 7.85 9.94
C LEU A 128 -8.01 8.06 11.07
N THR A 129 -7.40 7.00 11.58
CA THR A 129 -6.40 7.08 12.63
C THR A 129 -5.12 6.36 12.23
N LEU A 130 -4.00 6.90 12.66
CA LEU A 130 -2.69 6.25 12.60
C LEU A 130 -2.17 6.18 14.03
N SER A 131 -1.77 4.99 14.45
CA SER A 131 -1.26 4.72 15.80
C SER A 131 0.05 3.96 15.75
N LEU A 132 0.92 4.23 16.72
CA LEU A 132 2.10 3.41 16.99
C LEU A 132 1.77 2.40 18.09
N LEU A 133 1.87 1.12 17.78
CA LEU A 133 1.70 0.02 18.74
C LEU A 133 3.04 -0.65 19.05
N ASP A 134 3.22 -1.06 20.29
CA ASP A 134 4.29 -1.97 20.69
C ASP A 134 3.99 -3.38 20.15
N PRO A 135 4.92 -3.98 19.38
CA PRO A 135 4.65 -5.25 18.70
C PRO A 135 4.54 -6.46 19.65
N LYS A 136 4.98 -6.32 20.91
CA LYS A 136 4.92 -7.40 21.91
C LYS A 136 3.64 -7.37 22.73
N THR A 137 3.08 -6.19 22.96
CA THR A 137 1.94 -5.99 23.87
C THR A 137 0.68 -5.50 23.17
N GLY A 138 0.79 -4.95 21.96
CA GLY A 138 -0.30 -4.30 21.24
C GLY A 138 -0.71 -2.93 21.81
N LEU A 139 -0.14 -2.52 22.94
CA LEU A 139 -0.39 -1.21 23.54
C LEU A 139 0.20 -0.11 22.66
N GLY A 140 -0.46 1.03 22.57
CA GLY A 140 0.01 2.08 21.69
C GLY A 140 -0.56 3.46 21.96
N ARG A 141 -0.14 4.40 21.12
CA ARG A 141 -0.59 5.80 21.15
C ARG A 141 -1.01 6.24 19.75
N GLU A 142 -2.01 7.10 19.70
CA GLU A 142 -2.43 7.77 18.46
C GLU A 142 -1.35 8.79 18.06
N LEU A 143 -0.99 8.77 16.78
CA LEU A 143 -0.09 9.74 16.15
C LEU A 143 -0.87 10.75 15.32
N PHE A 144 -1.98 10.32 14.73
CA PHE A 144 -2.78 11.16 13.84
C PHE A 144 -4.24 10.73 13.83
N ARG A 145 -5.12 11.72 13.67
CA ARG A 145 -6.56 11.54 13.51
C ARG A 145 -7.10 12.53 12.50
N HIS A 146 -7.95 12.03 11.62
CA HIS A 146 -8.65 12.83 10.61
C HIS A 146 -10.09 12.39 10.46
N ARG A 147 -10.98 13.37 10.31
CA ARG A 147 -12.40 13.17 10.01
C ARG A 147 -12.74 14.06 8.81
N GLY A 148 -12.64 13.49 7.64
CA GLY A 148 -12.93 14.12 6.36
C GLY A 148 -14.13 13.49 5.65
N GLU A 149 -14.24 13.77 4.34
CA GLU A 149 -15.28 13.21 3.47
C GLU A 149 -15.12 11.70 3.29
N ARG A 150 -13.87 11.21 3.23
CA ARG A 150 -13.54 9.80 2.99
C ARG A 150 -12.37 9.37 3.85
N ASN A 151 -12.65 8.75 5.00
CA ASN A 151 -11.65 8.35 5.99
C ASN A 151 -10.92 7.05 5.62
N GLU A 152 -10.40 6.95 4.40
CA GLU A 152 -9.77 5.73 3.88
C GLU A 152 -8.30 5.97 3.56
N ALA A 153 -7.44 5.13 4.12
CA ALA A 153 -6.00 5.11 3.86
C ALA A 153 -5.68 4.42 2.55
N MET A 154 -4.66 4.92 1.84
CA MET A 154 -4.16 4.35 0.58
C MET A 154 -2.82 3.65 0.74
N THR A 155 -1.89 4.25 1.49
CA THR A 155 -0.57 3.67 1.73
C THR A 155 -0.01 4.10 3.08
N VAL A 156 0.85 3.27 3.65
CA VAL A 156 1.77 3.63 4.73
C VAL A 156 3.14 3.04 4.39
N ALA A 157 4.20 3.82 4.52
CA ALA A 157 5.55 3.40 4.20
C ALA A 157 6.56 4.08 5.15
N LEU A 158 7.67 3.40 5.37
CA LEU A 158 8.86 3.98 5.99
C LEU A 158 9.82 4.39 4.89
N ALA A 159 10.22 5.66 4.87
CA ALA A 159 11.14 6.20 3.88
C ALA A 159 11.75 7.51 4.37
N ASP A 160 13.03 7.71 4.10
CA ASP A 160 13.72 9.00 4.21
C ASP A 160 13.19 9.98 3.15
N VAL A 161 12.15 10.75 3.49
CA VAL A 161 11.47 11.64 2.53
C VAL A 161 12.06 13.04 2.51
N ASP A 162 12.74 13.45 3.58
CA ASP A 162 13.43 14.74 3.66
C ASP A 162 14.94 14.66 3.34
N ARG A 163 15.44 13.44 3.07
CA ARG A 163 16.81 13.13 2.61
C ARG A 163 17.86 13.40 3.67
N ASP A 164 17.53 13.18 4.94
CA ASP A 164 18.42 13.32 6.08
C ASP A 164 19.14 12.01 6.48
N GLY A 165 18.81 10.90 5.82
CA GLY A 165 19.37 9.57 6.07
C GLY A 165 18.63 8.75 7.12
N VAL A 166 17.49 9.22 7.63
CA VAL A 166 16.65 8.54 8.62
C VAL A 166 15.27 8.26 8.02
N ASP A 167 14.73 7.07 8.26
CA ASP A 167 13.37 6.77 7.79
C ASP A 167 12.33 7.62 8.53
N ASP A 168 11.46 8.25 7.73
CA ASP A 168 10.24 8.93 8.16
C ASP A 168 9.03 8.04 7.93
N LEU A 169 7.88 8.44 8.48
CA LEU A 169 6.61 7.82 8.14
C LEU A 169 5.90 8.60 7.04
N ALA A 170 5.73 7.98 5.88
CA ALA A 170 4.88 8.50 4.82
C ALA A 170 3.51 7.81 4.84
N PHE A 171 2.45 8.60 4.95
CA PHE A 171 1.08 8.12 5.08
C PHE A 171 0.16 8.81 4.08
N SER A 172 -0.49 8.06 3.19
CA SER A 172 -1.41 8.59 2.18
C SER A 172 -2.85 8.21 2.48
N TYR A 173 -3.78 9.14 2.28
CA TYR A 173 -5.21 8.95 2.53
C TYR A 173 -6.08 9.80 1.62
N PHE A 174 -7.34 9.43 1.46
CA PHE A 174 -8.30 10.26 0.72
C PHE A 174 -8.64 11.54 1.50
N ALA A 175 -8.26 12.70 0.96
CA ALA A 175 -8.69 14.01 1.46
C ALA A 175 -10.12 14.35 0.99
N SER A 176 -10.55 13.75 -0.11
CA SER A 176 -11.91 13.84 -0.66
C SER A 176 -12.23 12.56 -1.43
N LYS A 177 -13.40 12.49 -2.08
CA LYS A 177 -13.79 11.34 -2.91
C LYS A 177 -12.73 10.91 -3.95
N TYR A 178 -12.01 11.86 -4.55
CA TYR A 178 -11.10 11.61 -5.67
C TYR A 178 -9.65 12.03 -5.42
N PHE A 179 -9.37 12.78 -4.37
CA PHE A 179 -8.03 13.29 -4.11
C PHE A 179 -7.40 12.57 -2.92
N VAL A 180 -6.17 12.13 -3.13
CA VAL A 180 -5.32 11.53 -2.11
C VAL A 180 -4.30 12.57 -1.69
N ARG A 181 -4.11 12.71 -0.39
CA ARG A 181 -3.07 13.53 0.22
C ARG A 181 -2.08 12.62 0.92
N THR A 182 -0.81 12.98 0.87
CA THR A 182 0.23 12.31 1.65
C THR A 182 0.70 13.24 2.76
N ARG A 183 0.82 12.71 3.97
CA ARG A 183 1.43 13.36 5.12
C ARG A 183 2.71 12.64 5.46
N HIS A 184 3.74 13.39 5.81
CA HIS A 184 5.02 12.87 6.29
C HIS A 184 5.17 13.24 7.76
N LEU A 185 5.52 12.26 8.60
CA LEU A 185 5.94 12.46 9.98
C LEU A 185 7.43 12.14 10.06
N THR A 186 8.23 13.19 10.20
CA THR A 186 9.70 13.07 10.19
C THR A 186 10.23 12.44 11.49
N ALA A 187 11.42 11.85 11.43
CA ALA A 187 12.10 11.29 12.59
C ALA A 187 12.27 12.28 13.77
N GLN A 188 12.34 13.57 13.50
CA GLN A 188 12.48 14.65 14.49
C GLN A 188 11.12 15.18 14.99
N GLY A 189 10.00 14.62 14.51
CA GLY A 189 8.64 15.00 14.88
C GLY A 189 8.09 16.21 14.12
N GLY A 190 8.76 16.65 13.05
CA GLY A 190 8.20 17.59 12.08
C GLY A 190 7.12 16.92 11.23
N GLU A 191 6.10 17.67 10.84
CA GLU A 191 5.00 17.19 10.01
C GLU A 191 4.88 18.05 8.75
N THR A 192 4.74 17.40 7.59
CA THR A 192 4.46 18.09 6.33
C THR A 192 3.34 17.41 5.57
N GLU A 193 2.52 18.18 4.87
CA GLU A 193 1.51 17.66 3.95
C GLU A 193 1.90 17.95 2.51
N GLY A 194 1.82 16.93 1.67
CA GLY A 194 1.93 17.05 0.22
C GLY A 194 0.66 17.60 -0.42
N PRO A 195 0.70 17.89 -1.73
CA PRO A 195 -0.46 18.35 -2.47
C PRO A 195 -1.53 17.25 -2.60
N ASP A 196 -2.76 17.68 -2.90
CA ASP A 196 -3.85 16.78 -3.27
C ASP A 196 -3.61 16.23 -4.69
N ILE A 197 -3.44 14.92 -4.81
CA ILE A 197 -3.23 14.25 -6.10
C ILE A 197 -4.40 13.30 -6.37
N ARG A 198 -5.04 13.49 -7.52
CA ARG A 198 -6.20 12.70 -7.90
C ARG A 198 -5.85 11.21 -7.99
N MET A 199 -6.53 10.38 -7.21
CA MET A 199 -6.48 8.92 -7.29
C MET A 199 -5.06 8.32 -7.23
N ALA A 200 -4.14 8.98 -6.51
CA ALA A 200 -2.81 8.51 -6.18
C ALA A 200 -2.85 7.36 -5.15
N SER A 201 -3.37 6.21 -5.58
CA SER A 201 -3.67 5.06 -4.72
C SER A 201 -2.48 4.14 -4.44
N SER A 202 -1.35 4.36 -5.11
CA SER A 202 -0.15 3.55 -4.94
C SER A 202 1.05 4.47 -4.83
N ARG A 203 1.88 4.26 -3.81
CA ARG A 203 3.07 5.06 -3.57
C ARG A 203 4.16 4.18 -2.94
N VAL A 204 5.37 4.25 -3.47
CA VAL A 204 6.55 3.58 -2.93
C VAL A 204 7.75 4.52 -2.98
N TYR A 205 8.80 4.19 -2.22
CA TYR A 205 10.03 4.97 -2.14
C TYR A 205 11.22 4.05 -2.40
N ALA A 206 12.08 4.43 -3.34
CA ALA A 206 13.13 3.56 -3.88
C ALA A 206 14.34 4.40 -4.33
N ASP A 207 15.57 3.95 -4.11
CA ASP A 207 16.76 4.61 -4.67
C ASP A 207 16.93 4.20 -6.15
N LEU A 208 16.31 4.97 -7.06
CA LEU A 208 16.22 4.57 -8.47
C LEU A 208 17.51 4.90 -9.22
N ASP A 209 18.17 6.01 -8.90
CA ASP A 209 19.35 6.49 -9.63
C ASP A 209 20.69 6.11 -8.97
N GLY A 210 20.65 5.56 -7.75
CA GLY A 210 21.80 5.06 -7.01
C GLY A 210 22.60 6.16 -6.32
N ASP A 211 21.97 7.30 -6.02
CA ASP A 211 22.59 8.40 -5.27
C ASP A 211 22.52 8.18 -3.74
N GLY A 212 21.90 7.09 -3.30
CA GLY A 212 21.73 6.73 -1.89
C GLY A 212 20.53 7.39 -1.22
N ARG A 213 19.71 8.14 -1.96
CA ARG A 213 18.47 8.77 -1.47
C ARG A 213 17.28 8.06 -2.07
N ARG A 214 16.18 8.02 -1.31
CA ARG A 214 14.94 7.44 -1.82
C ARG A 214 14.20 8.45 -2.67
N ASP A 215 13.77 7.98 -3.83
CA ASP A 215 12.94 8.69 -4.79
C ASP A 215 11.48 8.29 -4.60
N GLU A 216 10.57 9.22 -4.83
CA GLU A 216 9.15 8.96 -4.70
C GLU A 216 8.59 8.41 -6.02
N VAL A 217 7.90 7.28 -5.96
CA VAL A 217 7.20 6.69 -7.11
C VAL A 217 5.71 6.69 -6.82
N LEU A 218 4.93 7.29 -7.73
CA LEU A 218 3.52 7.52 -7.56
C LEU A 218 2.71 6.91 -8.70
N GLY A 219 1.85 5.95 -8.37
CA GLY A 219 0.90 5.32 -9.28
C GLY A 219 -0.51 5.85 -9.06
N ARG A 220 -1.19 6.19 -10.16
CA ARG A 220 -2.59 6.61 -10.16
C ARG A 220 -3.44 5.60 -10.92
N VAL A 221 -4.60 5.24 -10.37
CA VAL A 221 -5.58 4.40 -11.08
C VAL A 221 -6.36 5.18 -12.15
N TYR A 222 -6.51 6.49 -11.97
CA TYR A 222 -7.18 7.39 -12.92
C TYR A 222 -6.39 8.68 -13.08
N GLY A 223 -6.47 9.27 -14.28
CA GLY A 223 -5.80 10.53 -14.60
C GLY A 223 -6.53 11.73 -14.01
N ASP A 224 -6.17 12.92 -14.49
CA ASP A 224 -6.65 14.19 -13.94
C ASP A 224 -8.16 14.43 -14.18
N ALA A 225 -8.74 13.76 -15.17
CA ALA A 225 -10.17 13.76 -15.47
C ALA A 225 -10.74 12.34 -15.46
N LYS A 226 -12.07 12.23 -15.34
CA LYS A 226 -12.78 10.95 -15.16
C LYS A 226 -12.48 9.91 -16.25
N GLU A 227 -12.29 10.37 -17.49
CA GLU A 227 -12.08 9.51 -18.66
C GLU A 227 -10.59 9.41 -19.05
N LEU A 228 -9.69 10.08 -18.33
CA LEU A 228 -8.26 9.99 -18.60
C LEU A 228 -7.67 8.77 -17.89
N PRO A 229 -6.82 8.00 -18.57
CA PRO A 229 -6.16 6.85 -17.95
C PRO A 229 -5.30 7.32 -16.77
N GLY A 230 -5.15 6.45 -15.77
CA GLY A 230 -4.12 6.65 -14.76
C GLY A 230 -2.71 6.58 -15.35
N ASP A 231 -1.72 6.95 -14.55
CA ASP A 231 -0.32 7.01 -14.96
C ASP A 231 0.61 6.60 -13.80
N LEU A 232 1.91 6.58 -14.09
CA LEU A 232 2.99 6.40 -13.14
C LEU A 232 3.93 7.59 -13.25
N ARG A 233 4.39 8.11 -12.12
CA ARG A 233 5.32 9.23 -12.06
C ARG A 233 6.43 8.94 -11.05
N ILE A 234 7.62 9.47 -11.30
CA ILE A 234 8.77 9.39 -10.39
C ILE A 234 9.24 10.80 -10.03
N ASP A 235 9.62 11.06 -8.78
CA ASP A 235 10.28 12.29 -8.36
C ASP A 235 11.66 11.97 -7.81
N LEU A 236 12.69 12.35 -8.58
CA LEU A 236 14.10 12.22 -8.21
C LEU A 236 14.61 13.43 -7.40
N GLY A 237 13.71 14.23 -6.82
CA GLY A 237 13.99 15.49 -6.14
C GLY A 237 14.06 16.70 -7.07
N ARG A 238 13.51 16.58 -8.28
CA ARG A 238 13.43 17.65 -9.29
C ARG A 238 12.02 17.86 -9.84
N GLY A 239 11.03 17.24 -9.19
CA GLY A 239 9.65 17.20 -9.61
C GLY A 239 9.32 15.92 -10.38
N PHE A 240 8.02 15.65 -10.49
CA PHE A 240 7.50 14.44 -11.09
C PHE A 240 7.75 14.34 -12.60
N GLU A 241 8.35 13.23 -13.02
CA GLU A 241 8.53 12.81 -14.41
C GLU A 241 7.59 11.65 -14.75
N PRO A 242 6.94 11.66 -15.93
CA PRO A 242 6.05 10.58 -16.32
C PRO A 242 6.83 9.31 -16.67
N VAL A 243 6.25 8.16 -16.32
CA VAL A 243 6.71 6.83 -16.71
C VAL A 243 5.67 6.20 -17.63
N LEU A 244 6.11 5.50 -18.68
CA LEU A 244 5.23 4.86 -19.64
C LEU A 244 4.40 3.74 -18.97
N THR A 245 3.07 3.87 -19.01
CA THR A 245 2.12 2.85 -18.60
C THR A 245 1.11 2.54 -19.71
N GLN A 246 0.34 1.46 -19.53
CA GLN A 246 -0.78 1.08 -20.39
C GLN A 246 -2.09 1.10 -19.59
N GLY A 247 -2.35 2.21 -18.90
CA GLY A 247 -3.48 2.40 -18.00
C GLY A 247 -3.04 2.82 -16.60
N GLY A 248 -4.00 2.80 -15.67
CA GLY A 248 -3.70 3.13 -14.28
C GLY A 248 -2.88 2.06 -13.57
N VAL A 249 -2.17 2.50 -12.53
CA VAL A 249 -1.33 1.66 -11.67
C VAL A 249 -2.07 1.33 -10.38
N LYS A 250 -2.13 0.04 -10.03
CA LYS A 250 -2.90 -0.45 -8.88
C LYS A 250 -2.04 -0.88 -7.68
N SER A 251 -0.86 -1.43 -7.94
CA SER A 251 0.05 -1.94 -6.92
C SER A 251 1.49 -1.76 -7.37
N MET A 252 2.39 -1.63 -6.40
CA MET A 252 3.83 -1.44 -6.62
C MET A 252 4.62 -2.17 -5.54
N LEU A 253 5.84 -2.56 -5.87
CA LEU A 253 6.80 -3.26 -5.03
C LEU A 253 8.20 -2.73 -5.34
N VAL A 254 8.98 -2.47 -4.30
CA VAL A 254 10.40 -2.11 -4.42
C VAL A 254 11.21 -3.36 -4.12
N MET A 255 12.21 -3.64 -4.95
CA MET A 255 13.18 -4.71 -4.71
C MET A 255 14.59 -4.19 -5.00
N PRO A 256 15.59 -4.55 -4.18
CA PRO A 256 16.97 -4.21 -4.49
C PRO A 256 17.41 -4.90 -5.78
N MET A 257 18.17 -4.20 -6.62
CA MET A 257 18.80 -4.82 -7.79
C MET A 257 19.91 -5.79 -7.32
N PRO A 258 20.07 -6.96 -7.97
CA PRO A 258 21.24 -7.82 -7.74
C PRO A 258 22.54 -7.01 -7.91
N GLY A 259 23.39 -7.00 -6.87
CA GLY A 259 24.59 -6.17 -6.81
C GLY A 259 24.43 -4.80 -6.13
N GLY A 260 23.24 -4.45 -5.65
CA GLY A 260 23.03 -3.62 -4.46
C GLY A 260 23.32 -2.12 -4.56
N LYS A 261 23.21 -1.51 -5.75
CA LYS A 261 23.42 -0.06 -5.90
C LYS A 261 22.17 0.77 -6.22
N ARG A 262 21.09 0.09 -6.61
CA ARG A 262 19.83 0.71 -7.04
C ARG A 262 18.70 -0.22 -6.71
N ASP A 263 17.54 0.35 -6.52
CA ASP A 263 16.29 -0.38 -6.46
C ASP A 263 15.66 -0.52 -7.85
N GLU A 264 14.89 -1.58 -8.03
CA GLU A 264 13.95 -1.75 -9.13
C GLU A 264 12.52 -1.62 -8.57
N VAL A 265 11.64 -0.98 -9.35
CA VAL A 265 10.22 -0.91 -8.99
C VAL A 265 9.42 -1.82 -9.90
N PHE A 266 8.73 -2.77 -9.30
CA PHE A 266 7.76 -3.62 -9.96
C PHE A 266 6.37 -3.01 -9.76
N PHE A 267 5.56 -2.95 -10.81
CA PHE A 267 4.24 -2.35 -10.73
C PHE A 267 3.22 -3.07 -11.60
N CYS A 268 1.97 -3.09 -11.13
CA CYS A 268 0.83 -3.55 -11.91
C CYS A 268 0.13 -2.38 -12.58
N ASP A 269 0.17 -2.32 -13.90
CA ASP A 269 -0.65 -1.40 -14.70
C ASP A 269 -1.79 -2.13 -15.44
N GLY A 270 -2.49 -1.41 -16.33
CA GLY A 270 -3.63 -1.94 -17.07
C GLY A 270 -4.99 -1.65 -16.43
N TRP A 271 -5.03 -0.86 -15.35
CA TRP A 271 -6.29 -0.47 -14.71
C TRP A 271 -7.07 0.51 -15.57
N VAL A 272 -8.37 0.23 -15.74
CA VAL A 272 -9.37 1.13 -16.35
C VAL A 272 -10.72 0.96 -15.65
N ALA A 273 -11.60 1.96 -15.76
CA ALA A 273 -12.89 1.97 -15.07
C ALA A 273 -13.86 0.86 -15.52
N ASN A 274 -13.70 0.36 -16.75
CA ASN A 274 -14.49 -0.74 -17.31
C ASN A 274 -13.94 -2.11 -16.86
N TYR A 275 -14.09 -2.38 -15.57
CA TYR A 275 -13.56 -3.57 -14.90
C TYR A 275 -13.99 -4.87 -15.62
N GLY A 276 -13.07 -5.83 -15.73
CA GLY A 276 -13.33 -7.15 -16.30
C GLY A 276 -13.54 -7.22 -17.82
N LYS A 277 -13.67 -6.08 -18.52
CA LYS A 277 -13.75 -6.05 -19.99
C LYS A 277 -12.44 -5.62 -20.63
N GLU A 278 -11.92 -4.47 -20.21
CA GLU A 278 -10.73 -3.84 -20.80
C GLU A 278 -9.50 -3.95 -19.89
N ALA A 279 -9.71 -3.94 -18.57
CA ALA A 279 -8.61 -4.03 -17.60
C ALA A 279 -7.87 -5.38 -17.71
N ARG A 280 -6.55 -5.34 -17.60
CA ARG A 280 -5.66 -6.50 -17.69
C ARG A 280 -4.58 -6.39 -16.62
N ALA A 281 -4.34 -7.47 -15.87
CA ALA A 281 -3.23 -7.49 -14.93
C ALA A 281 -1.91 -7.62 -15.70
N ARG A 282 -1.07 -6.58 -15.64
CA ARG A 282 0.24 -6.54 -16.30
C ARG A 282 1.29 -6.15 -15.28
N LEU A 283 2.22 -7.05 -15.00
CA LEU A 283 3.37 -6.79 -14.16
C LEU A 283 4.50 -6.23 -15.03
N LYS A 284 5.03 -5.10 -14.61
CA LYS A 284 6.14 -4.41 -15.28
C LYS A 284 7.24 -4.09 -14.30
N ARG A 285 8.43 -3.84 -14.85
CA ARG A 285 9.61 -3.41 -14.11
C ARG A 285 10.07 -2.06 -14.61
N LEU A 286 10.16 -1.10 -13.71
CA LEU A 286 10.78 0.20 -13.90
C LEU A 286 12.25 0.14 -13.42
N ARG A 287 13.15 0.61 -14.28
CA ARG A 287 14.58 0.84 -13.98
C ARG A 287 14.97 2.24 -14.40
N TYR A 288 15.88 2.88 -13.68
CA TYR A 288 16.47 4.15 -14.08
C TYR A 288 17.91 3.93 -14.58
N VAL A 289 18.11 4.06 -15.90
CA VAL A 289 19.39 3.74 -16.55
C VAL A 289 19.78 4.87 -17.49
N GLY A 290 20.98 5.43 -17.30
CA GLY A 290 21.49 6.51 -18.13
C GLY A 290 20.62 7.77 -18.08
N GLY A 291 20.06 8.12 -16.92
CA GLY A 291 19.21 9.29 -16.75
C GLY A 291 17.81 9.17 -17.36
N LYS A 292 17.35 7.95 -17.64
CA LYS A 292 16.04 7.69 -18.26
C LYS A 292 15.34 6.53 -17.58
N SER A 293 14.02 6.66 -17.45
CA SER A 293 13.13 5.57 -17.07
C SER A 293 13.03 4.55 -18.21
N LYS A 294 13.32 3.29 -17.89
CA LYS A 294 13.12 2.15 -18.77
C LYS A 294 12.09 1.22 -18.14
N VAL A 295 11.08 0.85 -18.92
CA VAL A 295 10.01 -0.05 -18.51
C VAL A 295 10.08 -1.32 -19.34
N ASP A 296 10.19 -2.47 -18.67
CA ASP A 296 10.11 -3.79 -19.29
C ASP A 296 8.84 -4.51 -18.81
N GLU A 297 8.20 -5.29 -19.68
CA GLU A 297 7.16 -6.22 -19.25
C GLU A 297 7.79 -7.43 -18.55
N VAL A 298 7.25 -7.78 -17.39
CA VAL A 298 7.68 -8.94 -16.59
C VAL A 298 6.75 -10.12 -16.88
N GLY A 299 5.45 -9.86 -16.91
CA GLY A 299 4.44 -10.84 -17.28
C GLY A 299 3.04 -10.27 -17.16
N ALA A 300 2.04 -11.06 -17.52
CA ALA A 300 0.64 -10.67 -17.47
C ALA A 300 -0.26 -11.85 -17.11
N SER A 301 -1.43 -11.56 -16.57
CA SER A 301 -2.49 -12.55 -16.38
C SER A 301 -3.59 -12.35 -17.42
N SER A 302 -3.98 -13.44 -18.08
CA SER A 302 -5.05 -13.42 -19.09
C SER A 302 -6.45 -13.53 -18.47
N SER A 303 -6.54 -13.99 -17.22
CA SER A 303 -7.79 -14.25 -16.50
C SER A 303 -8.08 -13.20 -15.43
N GLU A 304 -7.13 -12.34 -15.11
CA GLU A 304 -7.23 -11.33 -14.05
C GLU A 304 -7.21 -9.92 -14.62
N PHE A 305 -7.97 -9.03 -13.98
CA PHE A 305 -8.04 -7.64 -14.43
C PHE A 305 -7.00 -6.73 -13.76
N THR A 306 -6.41 -7.17 -12.64
CA THR A 306 -5.33 -6.46 -11.95
C THR A 306 -4.58 -7.39 -10.99
N PHE A 307 -3.40 -6.97 -10.55
CA PHE A 307 -2.77 -7.48 -9.33
C PHE A 307 -2.99 -6.45 -8.21
N PHE A 308 -3.73 -6.82 -7.18
CA PHE A 308 -4.09 -5.96 -6.05
C PHE A 308 -2.93 -5.70 -5.10
N SER A 309 -2.05 -6.69 -4.94
CA SER A 309 -0.84 -6.56 -4.13
C SER A 309 0.32 -7.30 -4.79
N LEU A 310 1.51 -6.80 -4.49
CA LEU A 310 2.79 -7.39 -4.89
C LEU A 310 3.63 -7.56 -3.63
N SER A 311 4.35 -8.66 -3.51
CA SER A 311 5.25 -8.94 -2.40
C SER A 311 6.50 -9.65 -2.91
N ALA A 312 7.60 -9.51 -2.19
CA ALA A 312 8.87 -10.19 -2.49
C ALA A 312 9.11 -11.29 -1.44
N VAL A 313 9.40 -12.51 -1.88
CA VAL A 313 9.86 -13.58 -0.99
C VAL A 313 10.70 -14.59 -1.79
N ASP A 314 11.79 -15.06 -1.20
CA ASP A 314 12.58 -16.16 -1.73
C ASP A 314 11.81 -17.48 -1.51
N THR A 315 11.24 -18.02 -2.57
CA THR A 315 10.35 -19.18 -2.49
C THR A 315 11.13 -20.49 -2.42
N ASP A 316 12.31 -20.59 -3.01
CA ASP A 316 13.04 -21.86 -3.16
C ASP A 316 14.32 -21.97 -2.32
N GLY A 317 14.77 -20.87 -1.71
CA GLY A 317 15.94 -20.81 -0.84
C GLY A 317 17.24 -20.46 -1.56
N ASP A 318 17.19 -19.98 -2.81
CA ASP A 318 18.39 -19.57 -3.56
C ASP A 318 18.95 -18.19 -3.12
N GLY A 319 18.24 -17.49 -2.23
CA GLY A 319 18.62 -16.18 -1.70
C GLY A 319 18.17 -15.00 -2.58
N GLU A 320 17.57 -15.26 -3.74
CA GLU A 320 17.00 -14.25 -4.62
C GLU A 320 15.46 -14.25 -4.47
N PRO A 321 14.85 -13.11 -4.13
CA PRO A 321 13.40 -13.07 -3.95
C PRO A 321 12.64 -13.16 -5.28
N GLU A 322 11.59 -13.97 -5.32
CA GLU A 322 10.55 -13.91 -6.36
C GLU A 322 9.47 -12.89 -6.03
N ILE A 323 8.70 -12.50 -7.07
CA ILE A 323 7.55 -11.63 -6.93
C ILE A 323 6.30 -12.48 -6.81
N VAL A 324 5.58 -12.32 -5.70
CA VAL A 324 4.26 -12.90 -5.48
C VAL A 324 3.22 -11.83 -5.78
N ALA A 325 2.37 -12.09 -6.76
CA ALA A 325 1.28 -11.21 -7.16
C ALA A 325 -0.06 -11.82 -6.75
N GLN A 326 -0.84 -11.08 -5.97
CA GLN A 326 -2.22 -11.40 -5.66
C GLN A 326 -3.11 -10.70 -6.70
N GLY A 327 -3.78 -11.45 -7.57
CA GLY A 327 -4.83 -10.89 -8.43
C GLY A 327 -6.23 -11.09 -7.86
N ASP A 328 -7.25 -10.99 -8.70
CA ASP A 328 -8.66 -11.12 -8.27
C ASP A 328 -9.13 -12.56 -8.11
N LYS A 329 -8.37 -13.54 -8.63
CA LYS A 329 -8.77 -14.96 -8.67
C LYS A 329 -7.69 -15.91 -8.21
N GLN A 330 -6.43 -15.51 -8.26
CA GLN A 330 -5.32 -16.40 -8.01
C GLN A 330 -4.10 -15.65 -7.47
N VAL A 331 -3.18 -16.43 -6.94
CA VAL A 331 -1.84 -16.01 -6.59
C VAL A 331 -0.89 -16.52 -7.67
N THR A 332 -0.05 -15.63 -8.19
CA THR A 332 0.95 -15.95 -9.21
C THR A 332 2.34 -15.59 -8.69
N VAL A 333 3.30 -16.51 -8.81
CA VAL A 333 4.72 -16.28 -8.54
C VAL A 333 5.42 -15.99 -9.86
N PHE A 334 6.17 -14.89 -9.91
CA PHE A 334 7.05 -14.53 -11.02
C PHE A 334 8.50 -14.72 -10.59
N ARG A 335 9.17 -15.68 -11.21
CA ARG A 335 10.57 -16.00 -10.97
C ARG A 335 11.46 -15.39 -12.03
N ARG A 336 12.59 -14.81 -11.63
CA ARG A 336 13.61 -14.35 -12.57
C ARG A 336 14.35 -15.56 -13.16
N ALA A 337 14.29 -15.74 -14.46
CA ALA A 337 15.13 -16.73 -15.15
C ALA A 337 16.53 -16.15 -15.42
N GLU A 338 17.57 -16.99 -15.43
CA GLU A 338 18.98 -16.55 -15.60
C GLU A 338 19.23 -15.80 -16.91
N SER A 339 18.53 -16.18 -17.98
CA SER A 339 18.75 -15.65 -19.34
C SER A 339 17.47 -15.35 -20.12
N ALA A 340 16.31 -15.53 -19.49
CA ALA A 340 14.99 -15.51 -20.13
C ALA A 340 14.07 -14.45 -19.47
N PRO A 341 12.89 -14.13 -20.06
CA PRO A 341 11.85 -13.40 -19.34
C PRO A 341 11.48 -14.10 -18.03
N PHE A 342 10.81 -13.37 -17.12
CA PHE A 342 10.33 -13.99 -15.89
C PHE A 342 9.38 -15.15 -16.20
N GLU A 343 9.48 -16.22 -15.42
CA GLU A 343 8.56 -17.34 -15.47
C GLU A 343 7.40 -17.09 -14.51
N ALA A 344 6.17 -17.18 -15.00
CA ALA A 344 4.96 -17.02 -14.20
C ALA A 344 4.36 -18.39 -13.85
N ARG A 345 4.07 -18.61 -12.57
CA ARG A 345 3.43 -19.83 -12.08
C ARG A 345 2.28 -19.51 -11.14
N VAL A 346 1.10 -20.06 -11.43
CA VAL A 346 -0.05 -19.99 -10.53
C VAL A 346 0.15 -20.97 -9.38
N VAL A 347 0.09 -20.48 -8.14
CA VAL A 347 0.34 -21.30 -6.94
C VAL A 347 -0.93 -21.63 -6.16
N GLY A 348 -2.00 -20.86 -6.37
CA GLY A 348 -3.28 -21.15 -5.76
C GLY A 348 -4.38 -20.24 -6.28
N ARG A 349 -5.63 -20.73 -6.19
CA ARG A 349 -6.82 -19.92 -6.41
C ARG A 349 -7.27 -19.32 -5.08
N ILE A 350 -7.79 -18.11 -5.15
CA ILE A 350 -8.36 -17.40 -4.02
C ILE A 350 -9.74 -16.90 -4.42
N ASP A 351 -10.63 -16.78 -3.45
CA ASP A 351 -11.82 -15.96 -3.64
C ASP A 351 -11.39 -14.50 -3.84
N ALA A 352 -12.34 -13.63 -4.19
CA ALA A 352 -12.10 -12.19 -4.23
C ALA A 352 -11.84 -11.66 -2.81
N VAL A 353 -10.62 -11.88 -2.32
CA VAL A 353 -10.11 -11.43 -1.04
C VAL A 353 -9.40 -10.11 -1.24
N LEU A 354 -9.60 -9.18 -0.30
CA LEU A 354 -9.07 -7.84 -0.45
C LEU A 354 -7.57 -7.78 -0.13
N ASN A 355 -7.07 -8.52 0.88
CA ASN A 355 -5.67 -8.42 1.31
C ASN A 355 -5.09 -9.77 1.79
N THR A 356 -4.21 -10.39 1.01
CA THR A 356 -3.35 -11.50 1.46
C THR A 356 -2.04 -10.98 2.04
N ALA A 357 -1.36 -11.77 2.86
CA ALA A 357 0.04 -11.52 3.23
C ALA A 357 0.96 -12.59 2.66
N VAL A 358 2.21 -12.23 2.42
CA VAL A 358 3.26 -13.16 1.99
C VAL A 358 4.34 -13.17 3.07
N GLY A 359 4.81 -14.35 3.45
CA GLY A 359 5.81 -14.48 4.50
C GLY A 359 6.39 -15.88 4.60
N ARG A 360 7.07 -16.14 5.71
CA ARG A 360 7.60 -17.47 6.03
C ARG A 360 6.96 -18.01 7.31
N THR A 361 6.69 -19.31 7.34
CA THR A 361 6.34 -20.01 8.58
C THR A 361 7.56 -20.13 9.50
N VAL A 362 7.36 -20.56 10.75
CA VAL A 362 8.48 -20.85 11.67
C VAL A 362 9.45 -21.92 11.16
N ASN A 363 9.03 -22.76 10.21
CA ASN A 363 9.89 -23.76 9.57
C ASN A 363 10.63 -23.20 8.35
N GLY A 364 10.52 -21.91 8.06
CA GLY A 364 11.15 -21.24 6.92
C GLY A 364 10.41 -21.39 5.58
N GLU A 365 9.28 -22.10 5.57
CA GLU A 365 8.49 -22.31 4.35
C GLU A 365 7.84 -20.99 3.90
N ALA A 366 8.06 -20.60 2.65
CA ALA A 366 7.39 -19.45 2.05
C ALA A 366 5.92 -19.76 1.75
N VAL A 367 5.01 -18.95 2.25
CA VAL A 367 3.55 -19.14 2.13
C VAL A 367 2.84 -17.82 1.85
N VAL A 368 1.64 -17.92 1.27
CA VAL A 368 0.65 -16.84 1.28
C VAL A 368 -0.37 -17.11 2.38
N PHE A 369 -0.57 -16.15 3.28
CA PHE A 369 -1.65 -16.15 4.25
C PHE A 369 -2.90 -15.54 3.61
N VAL A 370 -3.96 -16.33 3.54
CA VAL A 370 -5.22 -15.95 2.89
C VAL A 370 -6.28 -15.69 3.96
N PRO A 371 -6.84 -14.46 4.05
CA PRO A 371 -7.89 -14.15 5.01
C PRO A 371 -9.15 -14.98 4.75
N GLY A 372 -9.88 -15.28 5.83
CA GLY A 372 -11.12 -16.06 5.76
C GLY A 372 -11.99 -15.85 7.00
N ARG A 373 -13.30 -16.00 6.81
CA ARG A 373 -14.29 -15.81 7.89
C ARG A 373 -14.21 -16.86 8.99
N ALA A 374 -13.77 -18.07 8.65
CA ALA A 374 -13.63 -19.17 9.60
C ALA A 374 -12.22 -19.20 10.21
N SER A 375 -11.21 -18.91 9.40
CA SER A 375 -9.80 -18.87 9.77
C SER A 375 -8.99 -18.25 8.63
N VAL A 376 -7.78 -17.81 8.95
CA VAL A 376 -6.75 -17.55 7.93
C VAL A 376 -6.14 -18.89 7.50
N THR A 377 -6.06 -19.13 6.19
CA THR A 377 -5.44 -20.33 5.60
C THR A 377 -4.09 -19.98 4.97
N THR A 378 -3.31 -21.01 4.61
CA THR A 378 -2.01 -20.83 3.95
C THR A 378 -1.96 -21.53 2.59
N ILE A 379 -1.26 -20.92 1.63
CA ILE A 379 -0.93 -21.50 0.33
C ILE A 379 0.59 -21.61 0.24
N PRO A 380 1.17 -22.83 0.19
CA PRO A 380 2.60 -23.01 -0.05
C PRO A 380 3.06 -22.39 -1.36
N LEU A 381 4.22 -21.71 -1.34
CA LEU A 381 4.78 -21.08 -2.54
C LEU A 381 5.77 -21.97 -3.28
N ARG A 382 6.36 -22.98 -2.63
CA ARG A 382 7.26 -23.92 -3.31
C ARG A 382 6.51 -24.78 -4.32
N SER A 383 7.17 -25.12 -5.43
CA SER A 383 6.69 -26.15 -6.34
C SER A 383 6.74 -27.50 -5.63
N GLN A 384 5.64 -28.26 -5.71
CA GLN A 384 5.66 -29.70 -5.44
C GLN A 384 6.37 -30.45 -6.56
#